data_AF-C8PSX2-F1
#
_entry.id   AF-C8PSX2-F1
#
_cell.length_a   1.000
_cell.length_b   1.000
_cell.length_c   1.000
_cell.angle_alpha   90.00
_cell.angle_beta   90.00
_cell.angle_gamma   90.00
#
_symmetry.space_group_name_H-M   'P 1'
#
loop_
_entity.id
_entity.type
_entity.pdbx_description
1 polymer ?
#
loop_
_entity_poly.entity_id
_entity_poly.type
_entity_poly.pdbx_seq_one_letter_code
_entity_poly.pdbx_strand_id
1 'polypeptide(L)'
;MHSEPVQEQIHAWFKNLGFPSLLMHEPKAHFDFTADSRRILVVGPMGSGKTEYAGHVWRDAQVARTKSGAVQKLTSGANSQKDLFDPVSGIGSADRRYTFFARYSLDKERFPDYPDDALAYRGGYQRCGENIATVGNSFALEKLLQENPHIGTWIIDEAAFYDERLAYVIKKESDRRGLVFVMPTLLLNFRGEIFNATARLLVETATEIYPFSAYCEHPDCLQNGYNTYRYYSVNGVECPALYFDPLIIIGGDRKKDDPFEPNYCTRCDQHHFLPGKQYTFFTLKPLGIEASRGNMQPLVDELAAIQNGMERSELFNTFKTEYLDCANPSPERMNALRVPCIAERALIFLFAEQNLLSADQMRVLVKELHLNKEYLDKRLSDNKRPLVWS
;
A
#
# COMPACT_ATOMS: atom_id res chain seq x y z
N MET A 1 -1.00 22.24 -1.28
CA MET A 1 -2.06 23.28 -1.30
C MET A 1 -1.42 24.64 -1.11
N HIS A 2 -1.01 25.31 -2.19
CA HIS A 2 -0.64 26.74 -2.18
C HIS A 2 -0.82 27.41 -3.56
N SER A 3 -1.63 26.83 -4.46
CA SER A 3 -1.84 27.34 -5.82
C SER A 3 -3.02 28.32 -5.95
N GLU A 4 -3.93 28.38 -4.98
CA GLU A 4 -5.12 29.26 -5.03
C GLU A 4 -4.81 30.76 -5.17
N PRO A 5 -3.81 31.35 -4.47
CA PRO A 5 -3.59 32.80 -4.52
C PRO A 5 -3.07 33.29 -5.89
N VAL A 6 -2.31 32.46 -6.60
CA VAL A 6 -1.68 32.82 -7.88
C VAL A 6 -2.67 32.67 -9.04
N GLN A 7 -3.50 31.63 -9.02
CA GLN A 7 -4.53 31.42 -10.03
C GLN A 7 -5.60 32.52 -10.00
N GLU A 8 -6.01 32.99 -8.81
CA GLU A 8 -6.96 34.11 -8.69
C GLU A 8 -6.40 35.42 -9.25
N GLN A 9 -5.12 35.72 -9.00
CA GLN A 9 -4.46 36.91 -9.55
C GLN A 9 -4.33 36.85 -11.07
N ILE A 10 -3.98 35.68 -11.63
CA ILE A 10 -3.91 35.47 -13.07
C ILE A 10 -5.31 35.61 -13.70
N HIS A 11 -6.33 34.99 -13.10
CA HIS A 11 -7.72 35.11 -13.56
C HIS A 11 -8.21 36.56 -13.56
N ALA A 12 -7.95 37.32 -12.50
CA ALA A 12 -8.33 38.72 -12.41
C ALA A 12 -7.61 39.58 -13.47
N TRP A 13 -6.35 39.30 -13.75
CA TRP A 13 -5.56 39.97 -14.77
C TRP A 13 -6.09 39.70 -16.19
N PHE A 14 -6.35 38.43 -16.56
CA PHE A 14 -6.92 38.08 -17.86
C PHE A 14 -8.33 38.67 -18.05
N LYS A 15 -9.15 38.66 -16.99
CA LYS A 15 -10.49 39.27 -17.02
C LYS A 15 -10.43 40.79 -17.24
N ASN A 16 -9.48 41.48 -16.62
CA ASN A 16 -9.26 42.92 -16.82
C ASN A 16 -8.73 43.28 -18.22
N LEU A 17 -8.12 42.31 -18.92
CA LEU A 17 -7.67 42.45 -20.31
C LEU A 17 -8.75 42.06 -21.34
N GLY A 18 -9.97 41.74 -20.92
CA GLY A 18 -11.09 41.37 -21.80
C GLY A 18 -11.03 39.93 -22.32
N PHE A 19 -10.12 39.10 -21.80
CA PHE A 19 -10.05 37.67 -22.13
C PHE A 19 -11.02 36.84 -21.29
N PRO A 20 -11.45 35.67 -21.78
CA PRO A 20 -12.25 34.75 -20.98
C PRO A 20 -11.46 34.28 -19.74
N SER A 21 -12.22 33.88 -18.73
CA SER A 21 -11.72 33.20 -17.55
C SER A 21 -11.05 31.89 -17.98
N LEU A 22 -9.71 31.82 -17.94
CA LEU A 22 -8.95 30.63 -18.38
C LEU A 22 -8.38 29.89 -17.17
N LEU A 23 -8.89 28.69 -16.91
CA LEU A 23 -8.29 27.79 -15.94
C LEU A 23 -7.09 27.08 -16.58
N MET A 24 -5.88 27.54 -16.27
CA MET A 24 -4.66 26.89 -16.73
C MET A 24 -4.24 25.83 -15.71
N HIS A 25 -4.26 24.57 -16.13
CA HIS A 25 -3.72 23.45 -15.37
C HIS A 25 -2.26 23.25 -15.76
N GLU A 26 -1.36 23.10 -14.79
CA GLU A 26 -0.01 22.60 -15.11
C GLU A 26 -0.13 21.15 -15.58
N PRO A 27 0.23 20.84 -16.84
CA PRO A 27 0.28 19.45 -17.29
C PRO A 27 1.39 18.73 -16.51
N LYS A 28 1.35 17.39 -16.55
CA LYS A 28 2.37 16.51 -15.95
C LYS A 28 3.77 16.99 -16.37
N ALA A 29 4.51 17.57 -15.43
CA ALA A 29 5.86 18.09 -15.68
C ALA A 29 6.88 16.94 -15.76
N HIS A 30 7.99 17.19 -16.45
CA HIS A 30 9.12 16.28 -16.48
C HIS A 30 9.76 16.16 -15.09
N PHE A 31 10.42 15.03 -14.84
CA PHE A 31 11.13 14.81 -13.59
C PHE A 31 12.39 15.70 -13.49
N ASP A 32 12.52 16.41 -12.36
CA ASP A 32 13.70 17.23 -12.07
C ASP A 32 14.85 16.38 -11.52
N PHE A 33 15.86 16.14 -12.36
CA PHE A 33 17.10 15.44 -12.00
C PHE A 33 18.17 16.35 -11.39
N THR A 34 17.95 17.67 -11.35
CA THR A 34 18.95 18.62 -10.83
C THR A 34 18.93 18.67 -9.31
N ALA A 35 17.75 18.61 -8.70
CA ALA A 35 17.58 18.55 -7.25
C ALA A 35 18.09 17.22 -6.67
N ASP A 36 18.97 17.32 -5.67
CA ASP A 36 19.59 16.19 -4.99
C ASP A 36 18.86 15.81 -3.69
N SER A 37 19.29 14.70 -3.08
CA SER A 37 18.89 14.33 -1.72
C SER A 37 17.37 14.15 -1.52
N ARG A 38 16.66 13.81 -2.59
CA ARG A 38 15.18 13.68 -2.58
C ARG A 38 14.76 12.27 -2.20
N ARG A 39 13.75 12.17 -1.36
CA ARG A 39 13.07 10.92 -0.98
C ARG A 39 11.58 11.12 -1.19
N ILE A 40 11.13 10.70 -2.35
CA ILE A 40 9.81 10.98 -2.91
C ILE A 40 8.93 9.78 -2.69
N LEU A 41 7.90 9.92 -1.86
CA LEU A 41 6.85 8.93 -1.73
C LEU A 41 5.78 9.17 -2.78
N VAL A 42 5.48 8.15 -3.58
CA VAL A 42 4.39 8.18 -4.57
C VAL A 42 3.29 7.28 -4.04
N VAL A 43 2.19 7.88 -3.57
CA VAL A 43 1.23 7.23 -2.68
C VAL A 43 -0.18 7.34 -3.22
N GLY A 44 -1.04 6.39 -2.91
CA GLY A 44 -2.41 6.34 -3.41
C GLY A 44 -2.96 4.91 -3.41
N PRO A 45 -4.26 4.72 -3.69
CA PRO A 45 -4.89 3.39 -3.66
C PRO A 45 -4.35 2.46 -4.76
N MET A 46 -4.66 1.18 -4.66
CA MET A 46 -4.35 0.22 -5.74
C MET A 46 -5.00 0.66 -7.06
N GLY A 47 -4.22 0.70 -8.15
CA GLY A 47 -4.72 1.13 -9.45
C GLY A 47 -4.61 2.63 -9.75
N SER A 48 -4.09 3.44 -8.82
CA SER A 48 -3.93 4.89 -9.04
C SER A 48 -2.78 5.30 -9.98
N GLY A 49 -2.00 4.36 -10.53
CA GLY A 49 -0.90 4.68 -11.44
C GLY A 49 0.45 5.00 -10.77
N LYS A 50 0.67 4.61 -9.50
CA LYS A 50 1.94 4.84 -8.79
C LYS A 50 3.15 4.27 -9.55
N THR A 51 3.08 3.01 -9.97
CA THR A 51 4.15 2.35 -10.74
C THR A 51 4.26 2.92 -12.17
N GLU A 52 3.17 3.43 -12.74
CA GLU A 52 3.21 4.15 -14.02
C GLU A 52 4.00 5.47 -13.91
N TYR A 53 3.91 6.16 -12.77
CA TYR A 53 4.75 7.32 -12.49
C TYR A 53 6.23 6.96 -12.46
N ALA A 54 6.60 5.79 -11.90
CA ALA A 54 7.97 5.30 -12.01
C ALA A 54 8.40 5.07 -13.47
N GLY A 55 7.51 4.53 -14.31
CA GLY A 55 7.73 4.44 -15.76
C GLY A 55 7.91 5.80 -16.44
N HIS A 56 7.23 6.85 -15.97
CA HIS A 56 7.43 8.23 -16.44
C HIS A 56 8.82 8.75 -16.06
N VAL A 57 9.25 8.61 -14.81
CA VAL A 57 10.61 8.98 -14.35
C VAL A 57 11.67 8.27 -15.19
N TRP A 58 11.48 6.98 -15.50
CA TRP A 58 12.37 6.22 -16.35
C TRP A 58 12.50 6.81 -17.76
N ARG A 59 11.39 7.20 -18.39
CA ARG A 59 11.39 7.80 -19.74
C ARG A 59 12.08 9.16 -19.74
N ASP A 60 11.82 9.99 -18.74
CA ASP A 60 12.49 11.29 -18.61
C ASP A 60 14.00 11.13 -18.43
N ALA A 61 14.43 10.10 -17.69
CA ALA A 61 15.84 9.77 -17.54
C ALA A 61 16.50 9.42 -18.88
N GLN A 62 15.81 8.69 -19.77
CA GLN A 62 16.32 8.41 -21.12
C GLN A 62 16.64 9.69 -21.89
N VAL A 63 15.72 10.65 -21.86
CA VAL A 63 15.87 11.95 -22.54
C VAL A 63 16.96 12.79 -21.85
N ALA A 64 17.03 12.76 -20.52
CA ALA A 64 18.03 13.50 -19.76
C ALA A 64 19.47 12.98 -20.04
N ARG A 65 19.64 11.67 -20.26
CA ARG A 65 20.94 11.07 -20.59
C ARG A 65 21.48 11.50 -21.95
N THR A 66 20.63 11.91 -22.90
CA THR A 66 21.09 12.44 -24.19
C THR A 66 21.62 13.87 -24.12
N LYS A 67 21.48 14.53 -22.97
CA LYS A 67 21.92 15.92 -22.78
C LYS A 67 23.43 16.01 -22.58
N SER A 68 23.97 17.19 -22.85
CA SER A 68 25.42 17.45 -22.86
C SER A 68 26.09 17.27 -21.49
N GLY A 69 27.42 17.24 -21.47
CA GLY A 69 28.21 17.19 -20.24
C GLY A 69 27.97 18.37 -19.29
N ALA A 70 27.46 19.51 -19.77
CA ALA A 70 27.06 20.61 -18.89
C ALA A 70 25.89 20.20 -17.98
N VAL A 71 24.90 19.49 -18.53
CA VAL A 71 23.78 18.95 -17.75
C VAL A 71 24.24 17.84 -16.83
N GLN A 72 25.14 16.96 -17.29
CA GLN A 72 25.74 15.91 -16.44
C GLN A 72 26.35 16.47 -15.16
N LYS A 73 27.09 17.58 -15.24
CA LYS A 73 27.68 18.24 -14.07
C LYS A 73 26.63 18.74 -13.07
N LEU A 74 25.47 19.18 -13.56
CA LEU A 74 24.36 19.63 -12.70
C LEU A 74 23.68 18.44 -11.99
N THR A 75 23.64 17.27 -12.62
CA THR A 75 22.90 16.09 -12.11
C THR A 75 23.77 15.10 -11.34
N SER A 76 25.10 15.25 -11.37
CA SER A 76 26.01 14.38 -10.61
C SER A 76 26.43 14.93 -9.25
N GLY A 77 26.17 16.21 -8.96
CA GLY A 77 26.63 16.87 -7.74
C GLY A 77 28.11 17.33 -7.78
N ALA A 78 28.84 16.99 -8.84
CA ALA A 78 30.29 17.24 -9.05
C ALA A 78 30.75 18.71 -9.02
N ASN A 79 29.83 19.65 -8.80
CA ASN A 79 30.11 21.08 -8.71
C ASN A 79 30.11 21.60 -7.24
N SER A 80 29.86 20.74 -6.25
CA SER A 80 29.90 21.14 -4.86
C SER A 80 31.36 21.19 -4.37
N GLN A 81 31.79 22.28 -3.71
CA GLN A 81 33.14 22.35 -3.12
C GLN A 81 33.42 21.16 -2.17
N LYS A 82 32.39 20.51 -1.61
CA LYS A 82 32.54 19.36 -0.72
C LYS A 82 33.16 18.14 -1.41
N ASP A 83 32.93 17.94 -2.71
CA ASP A 83 33.39 16.76 -3.46
C ASP A 83 34.93 16.75 -3.62
N LEU A 84 35.55 17.94 -3.66
CA LEU A 84 37.00 18.11 -3.76
C LEU A 84 37.72 17.83 -2.44
N PHE A 85 37.04 17.92 -1.30
CA PHE A 85 37.64 17.80 0.03
C PHE A 85 37.21 16.56 0.80
N ASP A 86 36.18 15.84 0.35
CA ASP A 86 35.72 14.58 0.98
C ASP A 86 35.33 13.50 -0.06
N PRO A 87 36.32 12.81 -0.66
CA PRO A 87 36.06 11.68 -1.55
C PRO A 87 35.39 10.47 -0.86
N VAL A 88 35.37 10.42 0.48
CA VAL A 88 34.72 9.34 1.25
C VAL A 88 33.20 9.53 1.27
N SER A 89 32.72 10.77 1.12
CA SER A 89 31.29 11.08 0.98
C SER A 89 30.66 10.40 -0.25
N GLY A 90 31.42 10.20 -1.34
CA GLY A 90 30.93 9.67 -2.59
C GLY A 90 30.03 10.63 -3.38
N ILE A 91 29.96 11.91 -3.01
CA ILE A 91 29.30 12.95 -3.81
C ILE A 91 30.06 13.11 -5.14
N GLY A 92 29.35 13.32 -6.25
CA GLY A 92 29.96 13.37 -7.59
C GLY A 92 30.14 12.00 -8.25
N SER A 93 30.02 10.89 -7.50
CA SER A 93 30.17 9.52 -8.03
C SER A 93 28.93 8.99 -8.75
N ALA A 94 27.76 9.56 -8.46
CA ALA A 94 26.47 9.14 -9.00
C ALA A 94 25.86 10.24 -9.87
N ASP A 95 25.21 9.86 -10.97
CA ASP A 95 24.48 10.80 -11.83
C ASP A 95 22.99 10.48 -11.80
N ARG A 96 22.17 11.44 -11.35
CA ARG A 96 20.72 11.28 -11.16
C ARG A 96 19.97 10.95 -12.44
N ARG A 97 20.55 11.18 -13.62
CA ARG A 97 19.97 10.78 -14.90
C ARG A 97 20.05 9.27 -15.15
N TYR A 98 20.89 8.55 -14.41
CA TYR A 98 20.94 7.09 -14.44
C TYR A 98 19.99 6.55 -13.37
N THR A 99 18.98 5.84 -13.84
CA THR A 99 17.92 5.25 -13.03
C THR A 99 18.12 3.75 -12.86
N PHE A 100 17.77 3.23 -11.68
CA PHE A 100 17.73 1.80 -11.39
C PHE A 100 16.41 1.43 -10.71
N PHE A 101 15.81 0.30 -11.10
CA PHE A 101 14.55 -0.18 -10.55
C PHE A 101 14.77 -1.39 -9.62
N ALA A 102 14.41 -1.25 -8.34
CA ALA A 102 14.42 -2.31 -7.35
C ALA A 102 12.98 -2.78 -7.12
N ARG A 103 12.66 -3.98 -7.64
CA ARG A 103 11.35 -4.62 -7.47
C ARG A 103 11.35 -5.51 -6.22
N TYR A 104 10.30 -5.43 -5.42
CA TYR A 104 10.09 -6.36 -4.32
C TYR A 104 9.70 -7.76 -4.82
N SER A 105 10.23 -8.81 -4.18
CA SER A 105 10.09 -10.19 -4.66
C SER A 105 8.65 -10.70 -4.78
N LEU A 106 7.71 -10.19 -3.98
CA LEU A 106 6.30 -10.60 -4.05
C LEU A 106 5.60 -10.17 -5.36
N ASP A 107 6.15 -9.20 -6.08
CA ASP A 107 5.49 -8.64 -7.27
C ASP A 107 5.77 -9.47 -8.55
N LYS A 108 6.67 -10.47 -8.50
CA LYS A 108 6.99 -11.33 -9.64
C LYS A 108 5.79 -12.18 -10.09
N GLU A 109 4.93 -12.59 -9.16
CA GLU A 109 3.76 -13.42 -9.47
C GLU A 109 2.62 -12.63 -10.11
N ARG A 110 2.63 -11.29 -10.00
CA ARG A 110 1.55 -10.42 -10.46
C ARG A 110 1.53 -10.23 -11.98
N PHE A 111 2.71 -10.28 -12.61
CA PHE A 111 2.90 -10.07 -14.05
C PHE A 111 3.71 -11.21 -14.68
N PRO A 112 3.18 -12.45 -14.70
CA PRO A 112 3.94 -13.63 -15.15
C PRO A 112 4.32 -13.57 -16.63
N ASP A 113 3.55 -12.82 -17.44
CA ASP A 113 3.74 -12.71 -18.88
C ASP A 113 4.75 -11.61 -19.27
N TYR A 114 5.26 -10.83 -18.31
CA TYR A 114 6.12 -9.69 -18.60
C TYR A 114 7.60 -10.11 -18.54
N PRO A 115 8.48 -9.51 -19.37
CA PRO A 115 9.90 -9.82 -19.33
C PRO A 115 10.52 -9.60 -17.93
N ASP A 116 11.51 -10.41 -17.55
CA ASP A 116 12.21 -10.25 -16.26
C ASP A 116 12.87 -8.87 -16.10
N ASP A 117 13.24 -8.22 -17.21
CA ASP A 117 13.84 -6.88 -17.24
C ASP A 117 12.81 -5.75 -17.31
N ALA A 118 11.52 -6.04 -17.12
CA ALA A 118 10.45 -5.07 -17.29
C ALA A 118 9.96 -4.46 -15.97
N LEU A 119 9.92 -3.13 -15.91
CA LEU A 119 9.08 -2.37 -14.97
C LEU A 119 7.62 -2.46 -15.47
N ALA A 120 6.84 -3.29 -14.79
CA ALA A 120 5.47 -3.65 -15.13
C ALA A 120 4.47 -2.68 -14.46
N TYR A 121 3.42 -2.28 -15.17
CA TYR A 121 2.29 -1.55 -14.61
C TYR A 121 1.00 -1.93 -15.37
N ARG A 122 -0.16 -1.53 -14.86
CA ARG A 122 -1.43 -1.81 -15.55
C ARG A 122 -1.42 -1.14 -16.93
N GLY A 123 -1.67 -1.92 -17.98
CA GLY A 123 -1.74 -1.43 -19.35
C GLY A 123 -0.39 -1.35 -20.11
N GLY A 124 0.73 -1.75 -19.50
CA GLY A 124 2.00 -1.79 -20.22
C GLY A 124 3.23 -2.01 -19.34
N TYR A 125 4.40 -1.96 -19.95
CA TYR A 125 5.67 -2.07 -19.24
C TYR A 125 6.76 -1.24 -19.90
N GLN A 126 7.85 -1.04 -19.17
CA GLN A 126 9.07 -0.42 -19.65
C GLN A 126 10.23 -1.39 -19.49
N ARG A 127 10.99 -1.66 -20.56
CA ARG A 127 12.23 -2.46 -20.43
C ARG A 127 13.33 -1.62 -19.81
N CYS A 128 13.91 -2.14 -18.73
CA CYS A 128 14.96 -1.53 -17.95
C CYS A 128 16.35 -2.09 -18.28
N GLY A 129 16.45 -3.18 -19.05
CA GLY A 129 17.71 -3.82 -19.39
C GLY A 129 18.40 -4.36 -18.13
N GLU A 130 19.67 -4.02 -17.93
CA GLU A 130 20.45 -4.46 -16.75
C GLU A 130 20.15 -3.63 -15.49
N ASN A 131 19.46 -2.51 -15.62
CA ASN A 131 19.22 -1.55 -14.53
C ASN A 131 17.93 -1.86 -13.76
N ILE A 132 17.72 -3.14 -13.46
CA ILE A 132 16.59 -3.67 -12.70
C ILE A 132 17.04 -4.90 -11.91
N ALA A 133 16.56 -5.02 -10.67
CA ALA A 133 16.80 -6.19 -9.84
C ALA A 133 15.60 -6.51 -8.97
N THR A 134 15.48 -7.79 -8.59
CA THR A 134 14.57 -8.21 -7.52
C THR A 134 15.29 -8.15 -6.19
N VAL A 135 14.70 -7.47 -5.21
CA VAL A 135 15.30 -7.22 -3.91
C VAL A 135 14.32 -7.62 -2.80
N GLY A 136 14.75 -8.49 -1.89
CA GLY A 136 13.87 -9.04 -0.85
C GLY A 136 13.92 -8.31 0.50
N ASN A 137 14.97 -7.52 0.76
CA ASN A 137 15.16 -6.82 2.03
C ASN A 137 16.14 -5.64 1.89
N SER A 138 16.25 -4.83 2.94
CA SER A 138 17.11 -3.64 2.95
C SER A 138 18.61 -3.93 2.83
N PHE A 139 19.07 -5.14 3.23
CA PHE A 139 20.47 -5.53 3.12
C PHE A 139 20.87 -5.81 1.67
N ALA A 140 20.01 -6.51 0.94
CA ALA A 140 20.18 -6.73 -0.49
C ALA A 140 20.15 -5.41 -1.26
N LEU A 141 19.26 -4.48 -0.88
CA LEU A 141 19.24 -3.14 -1.49
C LEU A 141 20.54 -2.37 -1.23
N GLU A 142 21.04 -2.37 0.01
CA GLU A 142 22.28 -1.67 0.34
C GLU A 142 23.48 -2.25 -0.42
N LYS A 143 23.55 -3.57 -0.58
CA LYS A 143 24.57 -4.20 -1.42
C LYS A 143 24.45 -3.76 -2.88
N LEU A 144 23.24 -3.73 -3.42
CA LEU A 144 22.98 -3.30 -4.80
C LEU A 144 23.37 -1.83 -5.04
N LEU A 145 23.15 -0.96 -4.05
CA LEU A 145 23.59 0.45 -4.04
C LEU A 145 25.12 0.59 -4.09
N GLN A 146 25.85 -0.32 -3.45
CA GLN A 146 27.32 -0.37 -3.46
C GLN A 146 27.87 -0.89 -4.79
N GLU A 147 27.22 -1.89 -5.39
CA GLU A 147 27.59 -2.48 -6.68
C GLU A 147 27.34 -1.52 -7.86
N ASN A 148 26.42 -0.57 -7.69
CA ASN A 148 26.02 0.40 -8.72
C ASN A 148 26.28 1.85 -8.28
N PRO A 149 27.55 2.24 -8.05
CA PRO A 149 27.88 3.54 -7.46
C PRO A 149 27.54 4.74 -8.36
N HIS A 150 27.40 4.51 -9.67
CA HIS A 150 27.14 5.54 -10.67
C HIS A 150 25.65 5.91 -10.81
N ILE A 151 24.73 5.11 -10.25
CA ILE A 151 23.28 5.36 -10.32
C ILE A 151 22.89 6.42 -9.29
N GLY A 152 22.32 7.54 -9.77
CA GLY A 152 21.86 8.63 -8.92
C GLY A 152 20.37 8.60 -8.55
N THR A 153 19.53 7.91 -9.32
CA THR A 153 18.08 7.81 -9.05
C THR A 153 17.63 6.36 -8.90
N TRP A 154 17.01 6.04 -7.77
CA TRP A 154 16.56 4.71 -7.43
C TRP A 154 15.05 4.70 -7.30
N ILE A 155 14.41 3.80 -8.04
CA ILE A 155 12.97 3.54 -7.93
C ILE A 155 12.81 2.27 -7.12
N ILE A 156 12.18 2.34 -5.95
CA ILE A 156 11.95 1.20 -5.06
C ILE A 156 10.45 0.96 -4.99
N ASP A 157 9.99 -0.09 -5.69
CA ASP A 157 8.57 -0.42 -5.73
C ASP A 157 8.13 -1.13 -4.44
N GLU A 158 6.91 -0.85 -4.02
CA GLU A 158 6.29 -1.46 -2.83
C GLU A 158 7.17 -1.33 -1.57
N ALA A 159 7.81 -0.17 -1.41
CA ALA A 159 8.80 0.11 -0.38
C ALA A 159 8.30 -0.18 1.05
N ALA A 160 6.99 -0.04 1.32
CA ALA A 160 6.41 -0.33 2.62
C ALA A 160 6.50 -1.83 3.02
N PHE A 161 6.75 -2.75 2.09
CA PHE A 161 6.84 -4.18 2.38
C PHE A 161 8.25 -4.66 2.79
N TYR A 162 9.24 -3.77 2.70
CA TYR A 162 10.58 -4.02 3.22
C TYR A 162 10.61 -3.88 4.75
N ASP A 163 11.71 -4.32 5.35
CA ASP A 163 12.01 -4.09 6.75
C ASP A 163 12.27 -2.60 7.07
N GLU A 164 12.08 -2.21 8.33
CA GLU A 164 12.11 -0.83 8.81
C GLU A 164 13.44 -0.13 8.54
N ARG A 165 14.54 -0.89 8.50
CA ARG A 165 15.88 -0.39 8.22
C ARG A 165 15.98 0.24 6.83
N LEU A 166 15.11 -0.14 5.87
CA LEU A 166 15.06 0.48 4.56
C LEU A 166 15.02 2.01 4.64
N ALA A 167 14.15 2.58 5.50
CA ALA A 167 13.94 4.02 5.62
C ALA A 167 15.23 4.77 6.01
N TYR A 168 16.09 4.15 6.83
CA TYR A 168 17.35 4.73 7.24
C TYR A 168 18.48 4.51 6.23
N VAL A 169 18.47 3.41 5.48
CA VAL A 169 19.42 3.19 4.37
C VAL A 169 19.21 4.24 3.29
N ILE A 170 17.96 4.44 2.85
CA ILE A 170 17.65 5.46 1.82
C ILE A 170 17.95 6.87 2.33
N LYS A 171 17.63 7.18 3.59
CA LYS A 171 17.95 8.49 4.18
C LYS A 171 19.45 8.73 4.19
N LYS A 172 20.23 7.77 4.69
CA LYS A 172 21.69 7.85 4.75
C LYS A 172 22.30 8.07 3.37
N GLU A 173 21.93 7.26 2.38
CA GLU A 173 22.53 7.36 1.04
C GLU A 173 22.06 8.61 0.28
N SER A 174 20.82 9.03 0.49
CA SER A 174 20.27 10.28 -0.06
C SER A 174 21.02 11.49 0.50
N ASP A 175 21.16 11.61 1.82
CA ASP A 175 21.85 12.73 2.46
C ASP A 175 23.37 12.73 2.19
N ARG A 176 23.98 11.54 2.12
CA ARG A 176 25.44 11.40 1.97
C ARG A 176 25.92 11.63 0.53
N ARG A 177 25.23 11.06 -0.45
CA ARG A 177 25.66 11.05 -1.86
C ARG A 177 24.78 11.91 -2.77
N GLY A 178 23.73 12.54 -2.22
CA GLY A 178 22.75 13.30 -3.00
C GLY A 178 21.87 12.41 -3.88
N LEU A 179 21.69 11.12 -3.53
CA LEU A 179 20.85 10.21 -4.29
C LEU A 179 19.37 10.58 -4.17
N VAL A 180 18.64 10.27 -5.23
CA VAL A 180 17.19 10.43 -5.30
C VAL A 180 16.52 9.06 -5.20
N PHE A 181 15.54 8.95 -4.31
CA PHE A 181 14.72 7.75 -4.14
C PHE A 181 13.27 8.08 -4.49
N VAL A 182 12.70 7.34 -5.45
CA VAL A 182 11.28 7.39 -5.81
C VAL A 182 10.63 6.10 -5.32
N MET A 183 9.62 6.21 -4.47
CA MET A 183 9.05 5.08 -3.75
C MET A 183 7.53 5.00 -4.00
N PRO A 184 7.11 4.39 -5.12
CA PRO A 184 5.73 3.95 -5.31
C PRO A 184 5.37 2.93 -4.24
N THR A 185 4.39 3.23 -3.40
CA THR A 185 3.99 2.30 -2.33
C THR A 185 2.58 2.55 -1.83
N LEU A 186 1.96 1.53 -1.25
CA LEU A 186 0.78 1.71 -0.40
C LEU A 186 1.22 2.20 0.99
N LEU A 187 0.66 3.31 1.45
CA LEU A 187 0.82 3.76 2.84
C LEU A 187 -0.30 3.27 3.76
N LEU A 188 -1.51 3.16 3.21
CA LEU A 188 -2.70 2.74 3.93
C LEU A 188 -3.10 1.33 3.53
N ASN A 189 -3.53 0.55 4.52
CA ASN A 189 -4.16 -0.75 4.31
C ASN A 189 -5.64 -0.58 3.90
N PHE A 190 -6.34 -1.69 3.71
CA PHE A 190 -7.77 -1.67 3.34
C PHE A 190 -8.68 -1.06 4.43
N ARG A 191 -8.19 -0.92 5.67
CA ARG A 191 -8.92 -0.28 6.77
C ARG A 191 -8.78 1.24 6.77
N GLY A 192 -7.97 1.80 5.87
CA GLY A 192 -7.60 3.22 5.86
C GLY A 192 -6.56 3.58 6.93
N GLU A 193 -5.86 2.59 7.48
CA GLU A 193 -4.86 2.78 8.54
C GLU A 193 -3.44 2.60 7.98
N ILE A 194 -2.44 3.19 8.63
CA ILE A 194 -1.03 3.03 8.24
C ILE A 194 -0.68 1.54 8.19
N PHE A 195 -0.15 1.10 7.05
CA PHE A 195 -0.01 -0.32 6.71
C PHE A 195 0.87 -1.08 7.71
N ASN A 196 2.02 -0.50 8.08
CA ASN A 196 2.99 -1.07 9.01
C ASN A 196 4.00 0.00 9.51
N ALA A 197 4.94 -0.42 10.36
CA ALA A 197 5.99 0.45 10.88
C ALA A 197 6.91 1.02 9.78
N THR A 198 7.26 0.23 8.77
CA THR A 198 8.04 0.69 7.62
C THR A 198 7.36 1.86 6.90
N ALA A 199 6.06 1.75 6.59
CA ALA A 199 5.29 2.83 5.96
C ALA A 199 5.33 4.14 6.77
N ARG A 200 5.25 4.05 8.10
CA ARG A 200 5.37 5.20 9.00
C ARG A 200 6.75 5.85 8.91
N LEU A 201 7.82 5.04 8.98
CA LEU A 201 9.20 5.52 8.91
C LEU A 201 9.54 6.11 7.53
N LEU A 202 8.97 5.56 6.46
CA LEU A 202 9.08 6.13 5.13
C LEU A 202 8.49 7.54 5.08
N VAL A 203 7.31 7.76 5.68
CA VAL A 203 6.71 9.12 5.77
C VAL A 203 7.57 10.06 6.61
N GLU A 204 8.09 9.59 7.74
CA GLU A 204 8.97 10.40 8.61
C GLU A 204 10.26 10.84 7.92
N THR A 205 10.82 9.98 7.07
CA THR A 205 12.10 10.24 6.39
C THR A 205 11.95 10.89 5.02
N ALA A 206 10.75 10.89 4.42
CA ALA A 206 10.50 11.47 3.11
C ALA A 206 10.77 12.99 3.07
N THR A 207 11.22 13.46 1.93
CA THR A 207 11.32 14.91 1.66
C THR A 207 10.10 15.42 0.91
N GLU A 208 9.42 14.53 0.17
CA GLU A 208 8.31 14.85 -0.72
C GLU A 208 7.27 13.72 -0.74
N ILE A 209 6.00 14.10 -0.90
CA ILE A 209 4.88 13.16 -1.04
C ILE A 209 4.05 13.58 -2.25
N TYR A 210 3.87 12.65 -3.17
CA TYR A 210 3.12 12.82 -4.41
C TYR A 210 1.85 11.96 -4.27
N PRO A 211 0.70 12.58 -3.90
CA PRO A 211 -0.55 11.86 -3.71
C PRO A 211 -1.24 11.63 -5.06
N PHE A 212 -1.62 10.38 -5.29
CA PHE A 212 -2.35 9.93 -6.46
C PHE A 212 -3.73 9.46 -6.02
N SER A 213 -4.75 9.86 -6.76
CA SER A 213 -6.09 9.27 -6.69
C SER A 213 -6.32 8.36 -7.88
N ALA A 214 -7.37 7.55 -7.82
CA ALA A 214 -7.97 6.94 -9.01
C ALA A 214 -9.45 7.29 -9.05
N TYR A 215 -10.16 6.91 -10.11
CA TYR A 215 -11.62 6.96 -10.07
C TYR A 215 -12.15 5.97 -9.02
N CYS A 216 -13.17 6.39 -8.28
CA CYS A 216 -13.99 5.44 -7.54
C CYS A 216 -14.58 4.42 -8.52
N GLU A 217 -14.28 3.14 -8.32
CA GLU A 217 -14.73 2.05 -9.19
C GLU A 217 -16.16 1.58 -8.85
N HIS A 218 -16.92 2.36 -8.06
CA HIS A 218 -18.35 2.15 -7.91
C HIS A 218 -19.06 2.51 -9.22
N PRO A 219 -19.94 1.64 -9.77
CA PRO A 219 -20.58 1.86 -11.07
C PRO A 219 -21.24 3.23 -11.22
N ASP A 220 -21.85 3.72 -10.14
CA ASP A 220 -22.59 4.99 -10.13
C ASP A 220 -21.77 6.18 -9.57
N CYS A 221 -20.44 6.11 -9.57
CA CYS A 221 -19.59 7.15 -8.98
C CYS A 221 -18.47 7.62 -9.93
N LEU A 222 -18.25 8.94 -9.99
CA LEU A 222 -17.13 9.57 -10.71
C LEU A 222 -16.19 10.37 -9.81
N GLN A 223 -16.32 10.23 -8.49
CA GLN A 223 -15.45 10.93 -7.54
C GLN A 223 -14.04 10.34 -7.51
N ASN A 224 -13.09 11.14 -7.02
CA ASN A 224 -11.77 10.66 -6.67
C ASN A 224 -11.88 9.62 -5.54
N GLY A 225 -11.32 8.45 -5.78
CA GLY A 225 -11.09 7.43 -4.77
C GLY A 225 -9.67 7.52 -4.22
N TYR A 226 -9.60 7.40 -2.90
CA TYR A 226 -8.36 7.44 -2.13
C TYR A 226 -8.14 6.15 -1.33
N ASN A 227 -9.16 5.29 -1.27
CA ASN A 227 -9.15 4.08 -0.47
C ASN A 227 -8.97 2.84 -1.34
N THR A 228 -8.12 1.93 -0.87
CA THR A 228 -8.07 0.56 -1.39
C THR A 228 -9.18 -0.24 -0.72
N TYR A 229 -10.29 -0.44 -1.42
CA TYR A 229 -11.43 -1.20 -0.93
C TYR A 229 -11.22 -2.69 -1.17
N ARG A 230 -11.35 -3.49 -0.10
CA ARG A 230 -11.34 -4.95 -0.17
C ARG A 230 -12.76 -5.49 -0.12
N TYR A 231 -13.08 -6.39 -1.04
CA TYR A 231 -14.39 -7.03 -1.09
C TYR A 231 -14.29 -8.48 -1.59
N TYR A 232 -15.34 -9.25 -1.37
CA TYR A 232 -15.51 -10.61 -1.85
C TYR A 232 -16.71 -10.67 -2.80
N SER A 233 -16.73 -11.65 -3.68
CA SER A 233 -17.89 -11.95 -4.52
C SER A 233 -18.52 -13.25 -4.04
N VAL A 234 -19.78 -13.16 -3.63
CA VAL A 234 -20.55 -14.32 -3.12
C VAL A 234 -21.86 -14.41 -3.90
N ASN A 235 -21.97 -15.40 -4.79
CA ASN A 235 -23.12 -15.60 -5.68
C ASN A 235 -23.46 -14.32 -6.46
N GLY A 236 -22.46 -13.70 -7.08
CA GLY A 236 -22.61 -12.45 -7.85
C GLY A 236 -22.85 -11.19 -7.03
N VAL A 237 -22.84 -11.26 -5.69
CA VAL A 237 -23.03 -10.09 -4.81
C VAL A 237 -21.70 -9.63 -4.24
N GLU A 238 -21.46 -8.32 -4.33
CA GLU A 238 -20.33 -7.65 -3.69
C GLU A 238 -20.52 -7.64 -2.17
N CYS A 239 -19.55 -8.20 -1.45
CA CYS A 239 -19.55 -8.32 0.00
C CYS A 239 -18.31 -7.58 0.56
N PRO A 240 -18.45 -6.46 1.27
CA PRO A 240 -17.30 -5.76 1.84
C PRO A 240 -16.54 -6.65 2.82
N ALA A 241 -15.22 -6.52 2.87
CA ALA A 241 -14.42 -7.17 3.90
C ALA A 241 -14.79 -6.64 5.29
N LEU A 242 -14.83 -7.53 6.28
CA LEU A 242 -15.02 -7.15 7.68
C LEU A 242 -13.80 -6.36 8.17
N TYR A 243 -14.00 -5.45 9.14
CA TYR A 243 -12.89 -4.69 9.70
C TYR A 243 -11.77 -5.60 10.22
N PHE A 244 -12.11 -6.69 10.90
CA PHE A 244 -11.16 -7.68 11.43
C PHE A 244 -10.70 -8.73 10.39
N ASP A 245 -10.94 -8.50 9.11
CA ASP A 245 -10.41 -9.36 8.05
C ASP A 245 -8.87 -9.35 8.04
N PRO A 246 -8.16 -10.48 7.76
CA PRO A 246 -6.71 -10.57 7.89
C PRO A 246 -5.99 -9.44 7.15
N LEU A 247 -5.12 -8.71 7.84
CA LEU A 247 -4.51 -7.51 7.30
C LEU A 247 -3.81 -7.76 5.95
N ILE A 248 -2.96 -8.79 5.88
CA ILE A 248 -2.26 -9.18 4.66
C ILE A 248 -3.00 -10.36 4.03
N ILE A 249 -3.49 -10.15 2.81
CA ILE A 249 -3.96 -11.21 1.91
C ILE A 249 -3.35 -10.91 0.55
N ILE A 250 -2.45 -11.79 0.11
CA ILE A 250 -1.79 -11.64 -1.19
C ILE A 250 -2.85 -11.86 -2.27
N GLY A 251 -3.15 -10.80 -3.02
CA GLY A 251 -4.14 -10.81 -4.10
C GLY A 251 -3.57 -10.13 -5.35
N GLY A 252 -4.09 -10.52 -6.51
CA GLY A 252 -3.73 -9.94 -7.80
C GLY A 252 -4.76 -8.95 -8.32
N ASP A 253 -4.49 -8.33 -9.47
CA ASP A 253 -5.37 -7.37 -10.13
C ASP A 253 -6.57 -8.01 -10.85
N ARG A 254 -6.67 -9.34 -10.84
CA ARG A 254 -7.74 -10.06 -11.55
C ARG A 254 -8.95 -10.21 -10.64
N LYS A 255 -10.13 -9.83 -11.18
CA LYS A 255 -11.40 -10.07 -10.51
C LYS A 255 -11.62 -11.59 -10.38
N LYS A 256 -11.86 -12.04 -9.16
CA LYS A 256 -12.18 -13.41 -8.80
C LYS A 256 -13.64 -13.48 -8.36
N ASP A 257 -14.35 -14.50 -8.83
CA ASP A 257 -15.64 -14.90 -8.26
C ASP A 257 -15.39 -16.03 -7.26
N ASP A 258 -14.70 -15.69 -6.17
CA ASP A 258 -14.27 -16.62 -5.12
C ASP A 258 -14.57 -15.99 -3.75
N PRO A 259 -15.36 -16.65 -2.88
CA PRO A 259 -15.69 -16.11 -1.56
C PRO A 259 -14.54 -16.22 -0.54
N PHE A 260 -13.47 -16.97 -0.82
CA PHE A 260 -12.29 -17.12 0.04
C PHE A 260 -11.13 -16.18 -0.31
N GLU A 261 -11.16 -15.62 -1.53
CA GLU A 261 -10.12 -14.76 -2.08
C GLU A 261 -10.68 -13.36 -2.37
N PRO A 262 -10.15 -12.30 -1.75
CA PRO A 262 -10.67 -10.96 -1.96
C PRO A 262 -10.31 -10.42 -3.34
N ASN A 263 -11.16 -9.51 -3.80
CA ASN A 263 -10.89 -8.52 -4.82
C ASN A 263 -10.48 -7.18 -4.17
N TYR A 264 -9.78 -6.37 -4.95
CA TYR A 264 -9.39 -5.02 -4.56
C TYR A 264 -9.79 -4.03 -5.65
N CYS A 265 -10.35 -2.90 -5.26
CA CYS A 265 -10.57 -1.77 -6.17
C CYS A 265 -10.45 -0.43 -5.44
N THR A 266 -10.41 0.67 -6.18
CA THR A 266 -10.38 2.02 -5.61
C THR A 266 -11.80 2.50 -5.29
N ARG A 267 -12.01 3.08 -4.10
CA ARG A 267 -13.29 3.74 -3.72
C ARG A 267 -13.06 5.11 -3.09
N CYS A 268 -14.04 6.01 -3.26
CA CYS A 268 -14.13 7.23 -2.46
C CYS A 268 -14.67 6.92 -1.05
N ASP A 269 -14.64 7.90 -0.15
CA ASP A 269 -15.05 7.70 1.25
C ASP A 269 -16.51 7.24 1.39
N GLN A 270 -17.39 7.68 0.50
CA GLN A 270 -18.81 7.29 0.51
C GLN A 270 -19.01 5.80 0.17
N HIS A 271 -18.19 5.25 -0.73
CA HIS A 271 -18.33 3.87 -1.22
C HIS A 271 -17.28 2.91 -0.62
N HIS A 272 -16.46 3.38 0.32
CA HIS A 272 -15.50 2.56 1.02
C HIS A 272 -16.15 1.95 2.28
N PHE A 273 -16.87 0.85 2.09
CA PHE A 273 -17.54 0.17 3.19
C PHE A 273 -16.56 -0.67 4.02
N LEU A 274 -16.49 -0.41 5.32
CA LEU A 274 -15.64 -1.15 6.26
C LEU A 274 -16.45 -1.54 7.52
N PRO A 275 -17.39 -2.49 7.38
CA PRO A 275 -18.30 -2.83 8.46
C PRO A 275 -17.63 -3.67 9.56
N GLY A 276 -18.23 -3.65 10.76
CA GLY A 276 -17.77 -4.43 11.92
C GLY A 276 -16.65 -3.79 12.74
N LYS A 277 -16.34 -2.51 12.51
CA LYS A 277 -15.34 -1.78 13.31
C LYS A 277 -15.76 -1.66 14.78
N GLN A 278 -17.01 -1.30 15.08
CA GLN A 278 -17.43 -1.20 16.49
C GLN A 278 -17.44 -2.57 17.17
N TYR A 279 -18.01 -3.59 16.51
CA TYR A 279 -17.96 -4.99 16.97
C TYR A 279 -16.51 -5.41 17.31
N THR A 280 -15.55 -5.06 16.45
CA THR A 280 -14.14 -5.43 16.67
C THR A 280 -13.62 -4.88 18.00
N PHE A 281 -13.91 -3.62 18.32
CA PHE A 281 -13.33 -2.95 19.48
C PHE A 281 -14.16 -3.09 20.77
N PHE A 282 -15.48 -3.23 20.66
CA PHE A 282 -16.35 -3.37 21.83
C PHE A 282 -16.67 -4.82 22.19
N THR A 283 -16.48 -5.76 21.27
CA THR A 283 -16.81 -7.17 21.49
C THR A 283 -15.61 -8.07 21.24
N LEU A 284 -15.16 -8.22 19.99
CA LEU A 284 -14.16 -9.24 19.63
C LEU A 284 -12.83 -9.06 20.38
N LYS A 285 -12.28 -7.85 20.39
CA LYS A 285 -11.01 -7.57 21.09
C LYS A 285 -11.12 -7.77 22.61
N PRO A 286 -12.16 -7.26 23.30
CA PRO A 286 -12.41 -7.60 24.70
C PRO A 286 -12.50 -9.11 24.97
N LEU A 287 -13.21 -9.88 24.14
CA LEU A 287 -13.27 -11.35 24.26
C LEU A 287 -11.87 -11.97 24.13
N GLY A 288 -11.05 -11.48 23.19
CA GLY A 288 -9.66 -11.89 23.05
C GLY A 288 -8.79 -11.58 24.28
N ILE A 289 -9.00 -10.43 24.94
CA ILE A 289 -8.30 -10.07 26.17
C ILE A 289 -8.69 -10.99 27.33
N GLU A 290 -9.96 -11.34 27.45
CA GLU A 290 -10.43 -12.29 28.48
C GLU A 290 -9.90 -13.70 28.21
N ALA A 291 -9.90 -14.12 26.95
CA ALA A 291 -9.26 -15.35 26.51
C ALA A 291 -7.76 -15.37 26.86
N SER A 292 -7.03 -14.27 26.64
CA SER A 292 -5.60 -14.17 26.99
C SER A 292 -5.33 -14.29 28.49
N ARG A 293 -6.34 -14.04 29.33
CA ARG A 293 -6.30 -14.20 30.80
C ARG A 293 -6.72 -15.60 31.26
N GLY A 294 -7.05 -16.49 30.32
CA GLY A 294 -7.46 -17.87 30.58
C GLY A 294 -8.96 -18.12 30.54
N ASN A 295 -9.79 -17.08 30.40
CA ASN A 295 -11.25 -17.23 30.29
C ASN A 295 -11.67 -17.35 28.81
N MET A 296 -11.55 -18.55 28.26
CA MET A 296 -11.82 -18.82 26.83
C MET A 296 -13.31 -18.89 26.48
N GLN A 297 -14.17 -19.28 27.44
CA GLN A 297 -15.56 -19.65 27.14
C GLN A 297 -16.37 -18.56 26.41
N PRO A 298 -16.31 -17.27 26.81
CA PRO A 298 -17.05 -16.22 26.10
C PRO A 298 -16.65 -16.08 24.63
N LEU A 299 -15.36 -16.27 24.32
CA LEU A 299 -14.88 -16.24 22.93
C LEU A 299 -15.36 -17.48 22.16
N VAL A 300 -15.33 -18.66 22.80
CA VAL A 300 -15.85 -19.91 22.21
C VAL A 300 -17.33 -19.75 21.84
N ASP A 301 -18.14 -19.23 22.76
CA ASP A 301 -19.58 -19.06 22.57
C ASP A 301 -19.91 -18.13 21.40
N GLU A 302 -19.22 -16.99 21.31
CA GLU A 302 -19.41 -16.02 20.22
C GLU A 302 -18.96 -16.60 18.86
N LEU A 303 -17.80 -17.26 18.80
CA LEU A 303 -17.32 -17.87 17.56
C LEU A 303 -18.21 -19.03 17.11
N ALA A 304 -18.72 -19.84 18.05
CA ALA A 304 -19.69 -20.89 17.78
C ALA A 304 -21.01 -20.32 17.23
N ALA A 305 -21.48 -19.19 17.79
CA ALA A 305 -22.66 -18.49 17.30
C ALA A 305 -22.43 -17.96 15.87
N ILE A 306 -21.29 -17.32 15.59
CA ILE A 306 -20.92 -16.88 14.23
C ILE A 306 -20.97 -18.03 13.23
N GLN A 307 -20.46 -19.21 13.60
CA GLN A 307 -20.35 -20.35 12.70
C GLN A 307 -21.68 -21.08 12.47
N ASN A 308 -22.46 -21.32 13.54
CA ASN A 308 -23.60 -22.23 13.51
C ASN A 308 -24.96 -21.54 13.62
N GLY A 309 -25.00 -20.25 13.93
CA GLY A 309 -26.23 -19.51 14.14
C GLY A 309 -26.00 -18.01 14.20
N MET A 310 -25.56 -17.43 13.06
CA MET A 310 -25.14 -16.04 12.92
C MET A 310 -26.08 -15.04 13.61
N GLU A 311 -27.39 -15.22 13.50
CA GLU A 311 -28.40 -14.32 14.10
C GLU A 311 -28.33 -14.24 15.64
N ARG A 312 -27.66 -15.19 16.29
CA ARG A 312 -27.44 -15.21 17.75
C ARG A 312 -26.14 -14.55 18.18
N SER A 313 -25.24 -14.27 17.24
CA SER A 313 -23.93 -13.68 17.56
C SER A 313 -24.06 -12.19 17.84
N GLU A 314 -23.15 -11.69 18.66
CA GLU A 314 -23.05 -10.25 18.90
C GLU A 314 -22.63 -9.50 17.63
N LEU A 315 -21.89 -10.16 16.74
CA LEU A 315 -21.58 -9.62 15.41
C LEU A 315 -22.85 -9.25 14.65
N PHE A 316 -23.82 -10.16 14.55
CA PHE A 316 -25.06 -9.89 13.83
C PHE A 316 -25.90 -8.80 14.51
N ASN A 317 -26.00 -8.84 15.85
CA ASN A 317 -26.73 -7.82 16.62
C ASN A 317 -26.15 -6.41 16.42
N THR A 318 -24.81 -6.29 16.46
CA THR A 318 -24.10 -5.04 16.19
C THR A 318 -24.39 -4.57 14.76
N PHE A 319 -24.31 -5.47 13.77
CA PHE A 319 -24.57 -5.14 12.37
C PHE A 319 -26.00 -4.67 12.12
N LYS A 320 -26.97 -5.37 12.68
CA LYS A 320 -28.39 -5.00 12.57
C LYS A 320 -28.62 -3.62 13.16
N THR A 321 -28.08 -3.35 14.35
CA THR A 321 -28.20 -2.05 15.02
C THR A 321 -27.53 -0.93 14.22
N GLU A 322 -26.32 -1.15 13.70
CA GLU A 322 -25.57 -0.13 12.97
C GLU A 322 -26.10 0.15 11.57
N TYR A 323 -26.57 -0.87 10.85
CA TYR A 323 -26.80 -0.78 9.40
C TYR A 323 -28.24 -1.01 8.96
N LEU A 324 -29.13 -1.51 9.83
CA LEU A 324 -30.55 -1.70 9.51
C LEU A 324 -31.46 -0.86 10.41
N ASP A 325 -31.24 -0.92 11.73
CA ASP A 325 -32.06 -0.27 12.75
C ASP A 325 -31.54 1.14 13.10
N CYS A 326 -31.13 1.91 12.07
CA CYS A 326 -30.56 3.25 12.24
C CYS A 326 -31.23 4.28 11.33
N ALA A 327 -30.91 5.57 11.53
CA ALA A 327 -31.52 6.67 10.77
C ALA A 327 -31.22 6.62 9.26
N ASN A 328 -30.07 6.05 8.87
CA ASN A 328 -29.63 5.92 7.48
C ASN A 328 -29.21 4.46 7.21
N PRO A 329 -30.16 3.54 6.97
CA PRO A 329 -29.84 2.14 6.73
C PRO A 329 -28.90 1.94 5.54
N SER A 330 -28.00 0.96 5.64
CA SER A 330 -27.08 0.55 4.58
C SER A 330 -27.05 -0.98 4.50
N PRO A 331 -28.05 -1.59 3.83
CA PRO A 331 -28.15 -3.04 3.71
C PRO A 331 -26.96 -3.68 2.99
N GLU A 332 -26.23 -2.93 2.15
CA GLU A 332 -25.03 -3.40 1.46
C GLU A 332 -23.93 -3.85 2.43
N ARG A 333 -23.84 -3.20 3.60
CA ARG A 333 -22.88 -3.56 4.65
C ARG A 333 -23.20 -4.92 5.28
N MET A 334 -24.47 -5.32 5.29
CA MET A 334 -24.89 -6.64 5.78
C MET A 334 -24.34 -7.77 4.91
N ASN A 335 -24.01 -7.51 3.64
CA ASN A 335 -23.44 -8.53 2.75
C ASN A 335 -22.10 -9.07 3.26
N ALA A 336 -21.37 -8.33 4.10
CA ALA A 336 -20.13 -8.83 4.71
C ALA A 336 -20.35 -10.12 5.53
N LEU A 337 -21.54 -10.32 6.11
CA LEU A 337 -21.88 -11.53 6.89
C LEU A 337 -22.10 -12.77 6.01
N ARG A 338 -22.12 -12.62 4.68
CA ARG A 338 -22.23 -13.73 3.72
C ARG A 338 -20.88 -14.36 3.39
N VAL A 339 -19.78 -13.68 3.74
CA VAL A 339 -18.43 -14.16 3.47
C VAL A 339 -18.16 -15.38 4.37
N PRO A 340 -17.56 -16.47 3.86
CA PRO A 340 -17.23 -17.65 4.66
C PRO A 340 -16.07 -17.38 5.63
N CYS A 341 -15.94 -18.30 6.59
CA CYS A 341 -14.82 -18.36 7.54
C CYS A 341 -14.69 -17.11 8.43
N ILE A 342 -15.81 -16.53 8.88
CA ILE A 342 -15.81 -15.33 9.73
C ILE A 342 -15.15 -15.61 11.09
N ALA A 343 -15.41 -16.78 11.68
CA ALA A 343 -14.78 -17.17 12.94
C ALA A 343 -13.25 -17.30 12.79
N GLU A 344 -12.78 -17.90 11.69
CA GLU A 344 -11.35 -18.01 11.37
C GLU A 344 -10.70 -16.65 11.15
N ARG A 345 -11.37 -15.73 10.45
CA ARG A 345 -10.90 -14.34 10.27
C ARG A 345 -10.75 -13.62 11.61
N ALA A 346 -11.72 -13.78 12.50
CA ALA A 346 -11.67 -13.24 13.85
C ALA A 346 -10.48 -13.83 14.65
N LEU A 347 -10.23 -15.13 14.54
CA LEU A 347 -9.06 -15.76 15.17
C LEU A 347 -7.74 -15.26 14.61
N ILE A 348 -7.62 -15.07 13.29
CA ILE A 348 -6.42 -14.51 12.67
C ILE A 348 -6.17 -13.09 13.19
N PHE A 349 -7.19 -12.26 13.29
CA PHE A 349 -7.07 -10.92 13.86
C PHE A 349 -6.57 -10.96 15.32
N LEU A 350 -7.17 -11.79 16.16
CA LEU A 350 -6.79 -11.91 17.57
C LEU A 350 -5.38 -12.48 17.76
N PHE A 351 -5.00 -13.50 16.98
CA PHE A 351 -3.71 -14.16 17.08
C PHE A 351 -2.61 -13.37 16.37
N ALA A 352 -2.73 -13.13 15.07
CA ALA A 352 -1.65 -12.60 14.26
C ALA A 352 -1.45 -11.11 14.43
N GLU A 353 -2.53 -10.34 14.54
CA GLU A 353 -2.45 -8.88 14.57
C GLU A 353 -2.43 -8.33 16.01
N GLN A 354 -3.33 -8.82 16.88
CA GLN A 354 -3.43 -8.30 18.25
C GLN A 354 -2.55 -9.03 19.26
N ASN A 355 -2.00 -10.20 18.90
CA ASN A 355 -1.18 -11.03 19.79
C ASN A 355 -1.89 -11.38 21.12
N LEU A 356 -3.21 -11.60 21.07
CA LEU A 356 -4.05 -11.87 22.24
C LEU A 356 -4.25 -13.36 22.50
N LEU A 357 -4.01 -14.22 21.52
CA LEU A 357 -4.13 -15.68 21.67
C LEU A 357 -2.76 -16.34 21.60
N SER A 358 -2.56 -17.38 22.40
CA SER A 358 -1.40 -18.28 22.29
C SER A 358 -1.60 -19.31 21.17
N ALA A 359 -0.52 -19.96 20.75
CA ALA A 359 -0.58 -21.07 19.80
C ALA A 359 -1.45 -22.22 20.30
N ASP A 360 -1.42 -22.52 21.60
CA ASP A 360 -2.22 -23.59 22.20
C ASP A 360 -3.71 -23.23 22.24
N GLN A 361 -4.03 -21.98 22.59
CA GLN A 361 -5.42 -21.49 22.56
C GLN A 361 -6.01 -21.54 21.14
N MET A 362 -5.22 -21.16 20.13
CA MET A 362 -5.61 -21.31 18.72
C MET A 362 -5.91 -22.77 18.37
N ARG A 363 -5.07 -23.72 18.76
CA ARG A 363 -5.30 -25.16 18.49
C ARG A 363 -6.56 -25.67 19.16
N VAL A 364 -6.81 -25.28 20.41
CA VAL A 364 -8.02 -25.66 21.17
C VAL A 364 -9.26 -25.14 20.45
N LEU A 365 -9.32 -23.84 20.16
CA LEU A 365 -10.46 -23.20 19.48
C LEU A 365 -10.76 -23.84 18.12
N VAL A 366 -9.73 -24.03 17.30
CA VAL A 366 -9.87 -24.63 15.96
C VAL A 366 -10.36 -26.07 16.03
N LYS A 367 -9.91 -26.83 17.04
CA LYS A 367 -10.35 -28.20 17.25
C LYS A 367 -11.79 -28.26 17.75
N GLU A 368 -12.13 -27.48 18.77
CA GLU A 368 -13.46 -27.50 19.41
C GLU A 368 -14.56 -26.99 18.48
N LEU A 369 -14.27 -25.96 17.69
CA LEU A 369 -15.23 -25.35 16.76
C LEU A 369 -15.15 -25.97 15.35
N HIS A 370 -14.30 -26.97 15.13
CA HIS A 370 -14.11 -27.60 13.82
C HIS A 370 -13.85 -26.60 12.68
N LEU A 371 -12.99 -25.61 12.94
CA LEU A 371 -12.71 -24.52 11.99
C LEU A 371 -11.83 -24.97 10.82
N ASN A 372 -11.90 -24.21 9.72
CA ASN A 372 -11.18 -24.50 8.49
C ASN A 372 -9.66 -24.26 8.65
N LYS A 373 -8.91 -25.35 8.88
CA LYS A 373 -7.45 -25.33 9.02
C LYS A 373 -6.72 -24.87 7.76
N GLU A 374 -7.18 -25.28 6.58
CA GLU A 374 -6.53 -24.91 5.31
C GLU A 374 -6.60 -23.40 5.08
N TYR A 375 -7.76 -22.79 5.37
CA TYR A 375 -7.92 -21.35 5.32
C TYR A 375 -7.00 -20.65 6.33
N LEU A 376 -6.96 -21.13 7.58
CA LEU A 376 -6.10 -20.58 8.62
C LEU A 376 -4.62 -20.68 8.25
N ASP A 377 -4.15 -21.82 7.76
CA ASP A 377 -2.75 -22.02 7.35
C ASP A 377 -2.32 -21.01 6.30
N LYS A 378 -3.12 -20.87 5.25
CA LYS A 378 -2.85 -19.93 4.18
C LYS A 378 -2.75 -18.50 4.70
N ARG A 379 -3.75 -18.04 5.48
CA ARG A 379 -3.81 -16.65 5.95
C ARG A 379 -2.81 -16.33 7.05
N LEU A 380 -2.49 -17.28 7.91
CA LEU A 380 -1.44 -17.12 8.91
C LEU A 380 -0.05 -17.03 8.25
N SER A 381 0.17 -17.80 7.17
CA SER A 381 1.37 -17.68 6.35
C SER A 381 1.46 -16.30 5.67
N ASP A 382 0.37 -15.81 5.06
CA ASP A 382 0.31 -14.46 4.47
C ASP A 382 0.70 -13.36 5.49
N ASN A 383 0.29 -13.54 6.75
CA ASN A 383 0.58 -12.62 7.86
C ASN A 383 1.90 -12.92 8.59
N LYS A 384 2.79 -13.73 7.99
CA LYS A 384 4.13 -14.09 8.50
C LYS A 384 4.11 -14.72 9.91
N ARG A 385 3.02 -15.40 10.26
CA ARG A 385 2.84 -16.04 11.58
C ARG A 385 2.24 -17.45 11.46
N PRO A 386 2.90 -18.36 10.74
CA PRO A 386 2.39 -19.72 10.53
C PRO A 386 2.23 -20.47 11.87
N LEU A 387 1.27 -21.41 11.92
CA LEU A 387 0.99 -22.22 13.10
C LEU A 387 1.08 -23.71 12.74
N VAL A 388 1.72 -24.50 13.60
CA VAL A 388 1.77 -25.97 13.45
C VAL A 388 0.64 -26.59 14.25
N TRP A 389 -0.21 -27.39 13.60
CA TRP A 389 -1.44 -27.99 14.17
C TRP A 389 -1.28 -29.31 14.95
N SER A 390 -0.06 -29.65 15.36
CA SER A 390 0.29 -30.93 16.01
C SER A 390 -0.70 -31.41 17.06
#